data_AF-W9RSB7-F1
#
_entry.id   AF-W9RSB7-F1
#
_cell.length_a   1.000
_cell.length_b   1.000
_cell.length_c   1.000
_cell.angle_alpha   90.00
_cell.angle_beta   90.00
_cell.angle_gamma   90.00
#
_symmetry.space_group_name_H-M   'P 1'
#
loop_
_entity.id
_entity.type
_entity.pdbx_description
1 polymer ?
#
loop_
_entity_poly.entity_id
_entity_poly.type
_entity_poly.pdbx_seq_one_letter_code
_entity_poly.pdbx_strand_id
1 'polypeptide(L)'
;MGRAGRPQYDQHGKAVILVHEPKKSFYKKFLYEPFPVESSLREQLHEHINAEIVSGTICHKEDAVHYLTWTYLFRRLMINPAYYGLETKEPEILSSYLSRLVQTTFEDLEDGGCIKMNEDNVEPMMLGSIASQYYLSYTTVSMFGSNIGPDTSLEVFLHILSGASEYDELPVRHNEVII
;
A
#
# COMPACT_ATOMS: atom_id res chain seq x y z
N MET A 1 -13.17 24.38 -4.14
CA MET A 1 -14.08 24.99 -3.13
C MET A 1 -13.35 25.67 -2.00
N GLY A 2 -12.39 25.03 -1.32
CA GLY A 2 -11.64 25.67 -0.22
C GLY A 2 -10.83 26.91 -0.61
N ARG A 3 -10.65 27.19 -1.91
CA ARG A 3 -10.03 28.41 -2.45
C ARG A 3 -11.04 29.45 -2.96
N ALA A 4 -12.35 29.19 -2.83
CA ALA A 4 -13.38 30.09 -3.31
C ALA A 4 -13.76 31.10 -2.21
N GLY A 5 -13.62 32.39 -2.52
CA GLY A 5 -13.82 33.50 -1.58
C GLY A 5 -12.51 34.01 -0.98
N ARG A 6 -12.46 35.32 -0.73
CA ARG A 6 -11.31 35.96 -0.08
C ARG A 6 -11.66 36.28 1.37
N PRO A 7 -11.00 35.65 2.35
CA PRO A 7 -11.16 36.00 3.75
C PRO A 7 -10.96 37.51 3.93
N GLN A 8 -11.83 38.16 4.71
CA GLN A 8 -11.87 39.62 4.97
C GLN A 8 -12.50 40.51 3.89
N TYR A 9 -12.66 40.05 2.63
CA TYR A 9 -13.21 40.89 1.55
C TYR A 9 -14.60 40.45 1.08
N ASP A 10 -14.83 39.15 0.95
CA ASP A 10 -16.07 38.61 0.42
C ASP A 10 -16.92 37.99 1.54
N GLN A 11 -18.24 38.20 1.52
CA GLN A 11 -19.14 37.57 2.49
C GLN A 11 -19.48 36.12 2.15
N HIS A 12 -19.36 35.72 0.88
CA HIS A 12 -19.70 34.38 0.40
C HIS A 12 -18.74 33.96 -0.71
N GLY A 13 -18.27 32.71 -0.67
CA GLY A 13 -17.56 32.07 -1.78
C GLY A 13 -18.53 31.30 -2.68
N LYS A 14 -18.43 31.48 -4.00
CA LYS A 14 -19.19 30.70 -4.99
C LYS A 14 -18.25 29.79 -5.76
N ALA A 15 -18.62 28.52 -5.92
CA ALA A 15 -17.91 27.56 -6.76
C ALA A 15 -18.92 26.83 -7.65
N VAL A 16 -18.62 26.73 -8.94
CA VAL A 16 -19.41 25.96 -9.91
C VAL A 16 -18.58 24.76 -10.33
N ILE A 17 -19.15 23.56 -10.24
CA ILE A 17 -18.48 22.31 -10.58
C ILE A 17 -19.12 21.77 -11.85
N LEU A 18 -18.33 21.71 -12.92
CA LEU A 18 -18.74 21.10 -14.18
C LEU A 18 -18.33 19.63 -14.15
N VAL A 19 -19.31 18.73 -14.27
CA VAL A 19 -19.08 17.29 -14.15
C VAL A 19 -20.02 16.52 -15.08
N HIS A 20 -19.57 15.35 -15.53
CA HIS A 20 -20.40 14.41 -16.27
C HIS A 20 -21.61 13.95 -15.44
N GLU A 21 -22.80 13.88 -16.04
CA GLU A 21 -24.08 13.64 -15.34
C GLU A 21 -24.07 12.41 -14.41
N PRO A 22 -23.50 11.24 -14.77
CA PRO A 22 -23.41 10.08 -13.88
C PRO A 22 -22.67 10.32 -12.56
N LYS A 23 -21.69 11.23 -12.54
CA LYS A 23 -20.91 11.56 -11.32
C LYS A 23 -21.56 12.67 -10.49
N LYS A 24 -22.58 13.35 -11.01
CA LYS A 24 -23.22 14.50 -10.35
C LYS A 24 -23.80 14.15 -8.98
N SER A 25 -24.50 13.02 -8.87
CA SER A 25 -25.07 12.57 -7.59
C SER A 25 -24.00 12.24 -6.56
N PHE A 26 -22.89 11.62 -7.00
CA PHE A 26 -21.73 11.31 -6.16
C PHE A 26 -21.12 12.59 -5.58
N TYR A 27 -20.77 13.57 -6.43
CA TYR A 27 -20.22 14.83 -5.95
C TYR A 27 -21.24 15.59 -5.10
N LYS A 28 -22.50 15.68 -5.51
CA LYS A 28 -23.53 16.37 -4.71
C LYS A 28 -23.60 15.81 -3.28
N LYS A 29 -23.57 14.49 -3.09
CA LYS A 29 -23.60 13.88 -1.76
C LYS A 29 -22.40 14.30 -0.91
N PHE A 30 -21.18 14.07 -1.40
CA PHE A 30 -19.95 14.27 -0.62
C PHE A 30 -19.47 15.73 -0.52
N LEU A 31 -20.20 16.67 -1.11
CA LEU A 31 -19.99 18.10 -0.88
C LEU A 31 -20.78 18.64 0.30
N TYR A 32 -21.87 17.98 0.66
CA TYR A 32 -22.71 18.36 1.80
C TYR A 32 -22.56 17.39 2.98
N GLU A 33 -22.16 16.15 2.72
CA GLU A 33 -21.82 15.14 3.72
C GLU A 33 -20.31 14.90 3.73
N PRO A 34 -19.70 14.66 4.90
CA PRO A 34 -18.28 14.32 4.98
C PRO A 34 -17.98 13.02 4.22
N PHE A 35 -16.83 12.98 3.55
CA PHE A 35 -16.39 11.80 2.81
C PHE A 35 -15.95 10.69 3.79
N PRO A 36 -16.46 9.44 3.66
CA PRO A 36 -16.00 8.34 4.50
C PRO A 36 -14.56 7.99 4.12
N VAL A 37 -13.68 7.95 5.12
CA VAL A 37 -12.28 7.57 4.93
C VAL A 37 -12.12 6.13 5.41
N GLU A 38 -11.55 5.30 4.55
CA GLU A 38 -11.19 3.90 4.82
C GLU A 38 -9.67 3.74 4.70
N SER A 39 -9.11 2.71 5.32
CA SER A 39 -7.67 2.40 5.20
C SER A 39 -7.39 1.59 3.93
N SER A 40 -6.38 2.01 3.17
CA SER A 40 -5.77 1.25 2.06
C SER A 40 -4.45 0.56 2.44
N LEU A 41 -4.12 0.48 3.74
CA LEU A 41 -2.85 -0.09 4.22
C LEU A 41 -2.59 -1.51 3.70
N ARG A 42 -3.66 -2.28 3.46
CA ARG A 42 -3.58 -3.65 2.90
C ARG A 42 -2.83 -3.70 1.57
N GLU A 43 -2.91 -2.66 0.75
CA GLU A 43 -2.29 -2.63 -0.59
C GLU A 43 -0.78 -2.40 -0.54
N GLN A 44 -0.25 -1.86 0.56
CA GLN A 44 1.18 -1.53 0.75
C GLN A 44 1.75 -2.24 1.98
N LEU A 45 1.11 -3.35 2.39
CA LEU A 45 1.42 -3.98 3.67
C LEU A 45 2.81 -4.62 3.65
N HIS A 46 3.22 -5.19 2.53
CA HIS A 46 4.51 -5.85 2.33
C HIS A 46 5.67 -4.90 2.61
N GLU A 47 5.64 -3.68 2.07
CA GLU A 47 6.67 -2.66 2.26
C GLU A 47 6.82 -2.28 3.74
N HIS A 48 5.70 -2.05 4.42
CA HIS A 48 5.71 -1.69 5.85
C HIS A 48 6.20 -2.84 6.72
N ILE A 49 5.70 -4.05 6.51
CA ILE A 49 6.10 -5.23 7.29
C ILE A 49 7.59 -5.53 7.07
N ASN A 50 8.08 -5.49 5.83
CA ASN A 50 9.50 -5.66 5.54
C ASN A 50 10.35 -4.60 6.25
N ALA A 51 9.94 -3.33 6.22
CA ALA A 51 10.66 -2.26 6.91
C ALA A 51 10.71 -2.48 8.44
N GLU A 52 9.62 -2.96 9.05
CA GLU A 52 9.56 -3.22 10.49
C GLU A 52 10.32 -4.49 10.91
N ILE A 53 10.46 -5.47 10.02
CA ILE A 53 11.34 -6.63 10.23
C ILE A 53 12.80 -6.18 10.17
N VAL A 54 13.18 -5.36 9.19
CA VAL A 54 14.53 -4.79 9.08
C VAL A 54 14.87 -3.88 10.26
N SER A 55 13.89 -3.13 10.80
CA SER A 55 14.07 -2.28 11.99
C SER A 55 14.22 -3.08 13.30
N GLY A 56 13.89 -4.38 13.28
CA GLY A 56 13.86 -5.24 14.46
C GLY A 56 12.63 -5.04 15.35
N THR A 57 11.60 -4.34 14.86
CA THR A 57 10.33 -4.17 15.59
C THR A 57 9.47 -5.43 15.48
N ILE A 58 9.52 -6.13 14.34
CA ILE A 58 8.84 -7.40 14.11
C ILE A 58 9.89 -8.50 14.02
N CYS A 59 9.94 -9.38 15.02
CA CYS A 59 10.83 -10.54 15.06
C CYS A 59 10.08 -11.86 14.96
N HIS A 60 8.78 -11.86 15.31
CA HIS A 60 7.90 -13.02 15.30
C HIS A 60 6.59 -12.68 14.59
N LYS A 61 5.84 -13.72 14.20
CA LYS A 61 4.53 -13.53 13.54
C LYS A 61 3.52 -12.83 14.44
N GLU A 62 3.55 -13.10 15.75
CA GLU A 62 2.70 -12.46 16.75
C GLU A 62 2.96 -10.96 16.83
N ASP A 63 4.22 -10.53 16.67
CA ASP A 63 4.60 -9.12 16.67
C ASP A 63 3.94 -8.37 15.51
N ALA A 64 3.86 -8.99 14.33
CA ALA A 64 3.19 -8.42 13.16
C ALA A 64 1.67 -8.31 13.34
N VAL A 65 1.03 -9.32 13.94
CA VAL A 65 -0.40 -9.26 14.28
C VAL A 65 -0.64 -8.13 15.29
N HIS A 66 0.21 -8.04 16.31
CA HIS A 66 0.14 -6.96 17.29
C HIS A 66 0.34 -5.60 16.63
N TYR A 67 1.35 -5.43 15.77
CA TYR A 67 1.60 -4.21 15.00
C TYR A 67 0.36 -3.75 14.24
N LEU A 68 -0.34 -4.65 13.55
CA LEU A 68 -1.57 -4.31 12.83
C LEU A 68 -2.66 -3.73 13.75
N THR A 69 -2.73 -4.12 15.03
CA THR A 69 -3.73 -3.57 15.97
C THR A 69 -3.54 -2.08 16.25
N TRP A 70 -2.34 -1.53 16.04
CA TRP A 70 -2.04 -0.11 16.22
C TRP A 70 -2.42 0.75 15.02
N THR A 71 -2.80 0.13 13.90
CA THR A 71 -3.03 0.82 12.64
C THR A 71 -4.46 1.36 12.52
N TYR A 72 -4.65 2.33 11.61
CA TYR A 72 -5.99 2.79 11.23
C TYR A 72 -6.82 1.68 10.56
N LEU A 73 -6.17 0.73 9.87
CA LEU A 73 -6.80 -0.44 9.29
C LEU A 73 -7.59 -1.23 10.34
N PHE A 74 -6.98 -1.54 11.48
CA PHE A 74 -7.67 -2.27 12.55
C PHE A 74 -8.91 -1.52 13.08
N ARG A 75 -8.79 -0.19 13.26
CA ARG A 75 -9.92 0.65 13.69
C ARG A 75 -11.06 0.61 12.68
N ARG A 76 -10.77 0.65 11.37
CA ARG A 76 -11.78 0.58 10.31
C ARG A 76 -12.37 -0.81 10.15
N LEU A 77 -11.58 -1.86 10.33
CA LEU A 77 -12.03 -3.25 10.27
C LEU A 77 -13.15 -3.52 11.30
N MET A 78 -13.06 -2.93 12.49
CA MET A 78 -14.09 -3.06 13.52
C MET A 78 -15.39 -2.29 13.21
N ILE A 79 -15.32 -1.22 12.42
CA ILE A 79 -16.44 -0.34 12.11
C ILE A 79 -17.15 -0.76 10.81
N ASN A 80 -16.39 -1.12 9.78
CA ASN A 80 -16.88 -1.45 8.45
C ASN A 80 -16.19 -2.71 7.89
N PRO A 81 -16.38 -3.90 8.50
CA PRO A 81 -15.73 -5.14 8.07
C PRO A 81 -16.07 -5.53 6.63
N ALA A 82 -17.29 -5.23 6.18
CA ALA A 82 -17.75 -5.54 4.82
C ALA A 82 -16.90 -4.88 3.73
N TYR A 83 -16.36 -3.67 3.98
CA TYR A 83 -15.45 -3.00 3.06
C TYR A 83 -14.16 -3.81 2.83
N TYR A 84 -13.72 -4.55 3.84
CA TYR A 84 -12.52 -5.39 3.80
C TYR A 84 -12.80 -6.84 3.39
N GLY A 85 -14.05 -7.16 3.01
CA GLY A 85 -14.48 -8.50 2.62
C GLY A 85 -14.80 -9.43 3.78
N LEU A 86 -15.12 -8.89 4.96
CA LEU A 86 -15.56 -9.65 6.13
C LEU A 86 -17.07 -9.52 6.35
N GLU A 87 -17.75 -10.63 6.61
CA GLU A 87 -19.21 -10.67 6.79
C GLU A 87 -19.65 -10.31 8.22
N THR A 88 -18.81 -10.60 9.22
CA THR A 88 -19.10 -10.31 10.63
C THR A 88 -17.94 -9.63 11.33
N LYS A 89 -18.25 -9.06 12.50
CA LYS A 89 -17.31 -8.34 13.39
C LYS A 89 -16.91 -9.16 14.61
N GLU A 90 -17.13 -10.47 14.57
CA GLU A 90 -16.79 -11.36 15.67
C GLU A 90 -15.27 -11.35 15.91
N PRO A 91 -14.82 -11.23 17.17
CA PRO A 91 -13.40 -11.13 17.49
C PRO A 91 -12.56 -12.29 16.93
N GLU A 92 -13.11 -13.51 16.92
CA GLU A 92 -12.45 -14.71 16.38
C GLU A 92 -12.18 -14.60 14.88
N ILE A 93 -13.15 -14.11 14.11
CA ILE A 93 -13.04 -13.92 12.66
C ILE A 93 -12.09 -12.78 12.32
N LEU A 94 -12.11 -11.69 13.10
CA LEU A 94 -11.17 -10.58 12.95
C LEU A 94 -9.73 -11.04 13.21
N SER A 95 -9.50 -11.79 14.28
CA SER A 95 -8.19 -12.36 14.61
C SER A 95 -7.70 -13.29 13.50
N SER A 96 -8.55 -14.23 13.06
CA SER A 96 -8.25 -15.13 11.95
C SER A 96 -7.90 -14.37 10.66
N TYR A 97 -8.63 -13.29 10.35
CA TYR A 97 -8.35 -12.44 9.20
C TYR A 97 -6.98 -11.78 9.29
N LEU A 98 -6.63 -11.18 10.44
CA LEU A 98 -5.33 -10.54 10.64
C LEU A 98 -4.18 -11.55 10.58
N SER A 99 -4.33 -12.70 11.24
CA SER A 99 -3.34 -13.78 11.19
C SER A 99 -3.12 -14.29 9.76
N ARG A 100 -4.19 -14.43 8.97
CA ARG A 100 -4.08 -14.82 7.56
C ARG A 100 -3.42 -13.73 6.72
N LEU A 101 -3.78 -12.47 6.94
CA LEU A 101 -3.18 -11.33 6.24
C LEU A 101 -1.67 -11.25 6.49
N VAL A 102 -1.24 -11.39 7.74
CA VAL A 102 0.18 -11.44 8.11
C VAL A 102 0.85 -12.65 7.47
N GLN A 103 0.25 -13.84 7.56
CA GLN A 103 0.82 -15.06 6.98
C GLN A 103 1.08 -14.90 5.48
N THR A 104 0.07 -14.47 4.72
CA THR A 104 0.22 -14.27 3.27
C THR A 104 1.28 -13.21 2.96
N THR A 105 1.33 -12.12 3.74
CA THR A 105 2.36 -11.08 3.54
C THR A 105 3.77 -11.63 3.78
N PHE A 106 3.95 -12.48 4.79
CA PHE A 106 5.24 -13.09 5.08
C PHE A 106 5.63 -14.10 3.99
N GLU A 107 4.71 -14.95 3.55
CA GLU A 107 4.92 -15.89 2.44
C GLU A 107 5.36 -15.15 1.17
N ASP A 108 4.65 -14.08 0.79
CA ASP A 108 5.00 -13.28 -0.40
C ASP A 108 6.38 -12.60 -0.26
N LEU A 109 6.74 -12.12 0.94
CA LEU A 109 8.04 -11.50 1.20
C LEU A 109 9.18 -12.52 1.22
N GLU A 110 8.92 -13.75 1.69
CA GLU A 110 9.89 -14.85 1.66
C GLU A 110 10.11 -15.33 0.22
N ASP A 111 9.04 -15.52 -0.55
CA ASP A 111 9.11 -15.85 -1.98
C ASP A 111 9.85 -14.75 -2.78
N GLY A 112 9.66 -13.48 -2.39
CA GLY A 112 10.39 -12.35 -2.94
C GLY A 112 11.88 -12.29 -2.57
N GLY A 113 12.34 -13.13 -1.63
CA GLY A 113 13.71 -13.16 -1.11
C GLY A 113 14.04 -12.00 -0.17
N CYS A 114 13.02 -11.29 0.34
CA CYS A 114 13.20 -10.14 1.24
C CYS A 114 13.40 -10.55 2.70
N ILE A 115 12.74 -11.62 3.13
CA ILE A 115 12.82 -12.17 4.48
C ILE A 115 13.08 -13.66 4.45
N LYS A 116 13.46 -14.21 5.60
CA LYS A 116 13.55 -15.64 5.82
C LYS A 116 12.72 -16.01 7.04
N MET A 117 11.81 -16.97 6.89
CA MET A 117 11.01 -17.50 7.98
C MET A 117 11.68 -18.73 8.59
N ASN A 118 11.71 -18.78 9.93
CA ASN A 118 11.98 -19.97 10.72
C ASN A 118 10.67 -20.39 11.43
N GLU A 119 10.70 -21.40 12.31
CA GLU A 119 9.46 -21.93 12.93
C GLU A 119 8.57 -20.85 13.55
N ASP A 120 9.13 -19.95 14.36
CA ASP A 120 8.39 -18.84 15.00
C ASP A 120 9.00 -17.45 14.72
N ASN A 121 10.20 -17.41 14.12
CA ASN A 121 10.99 -16.19 13.96
C ASN A 121 11.08 -15.76 12.49
N VAL A 122 11.22 -14.45 12.26
CA VAL A 122 11.49 -13.87 10.95
C VAL A 122 12.76 -13.04 10.97
N GLU A 123 13.60 -13.20 9.95
CA GLU A 123 14.85 -12.45 9.81
C GLU A 123 14.90 -11.72 8.46
N PRO A 124 15.40 -10.48 8.40
CA PRO A 124 15.55 -9.77 7.14
C PRO A 124 16.69 -10.37 6.30
N MET A 125 16.50 -10.44 4.99
CA MET A 125 17.56 -10.79 4.04
C MET A 125 18.18 -9.53 3.43
N MET A 126 19.22 -9.71 2.61
CA MET A 126 19.90 -8.60 1.92
C MET A 126 18.94 -7.78 1.04
N LEU A 127 18.06 -8.45 0.27
CA LEU A 127 17.10 -7.75 -0.59
C LEU A 127 16.07 -6.96 0.23
N GLY A 128 15.57 -7.52 1.33
CA GLY A 128 14.66 -6.81 2.24
C GLY A 128 15.31 -5.59 2.89
N SER A 129 16.59 -5.71 3.26
CA SER A 129 17.39 -4.59 3.79
C SER A 129 17.57 -3.47 2.76
N ILE A 130 17.86 -3.81 1.50
CA ILE A 130 17.96 -2.85 0.39
C ILE A 130 16.60 -2.18 0.15
N ALA A 131 15.51 -2.95 0.08
CA ALA A 131 14.16 -2.40 -0.11
C ALA A 131 13.80 -1.39 0.99
N SER A 132 14.05 -1.72 2.26
CA SER A 132 13.80 -0.84 3.40
C SER A 132 14.68 0.42 3.37
N GLN A 133 15.98 0.28 3.10
CA GLN A 133 16.92 1.39 3.12
C GLN A 133 16.65 2.43 2.01
N TYR A 134 16.23 1.99 0.83
CA TYR A 134 16.00 2.85 -0.32
C TYR A 134 14.52 3.13 -0.62
N TYR A 135 13.61 2.67 0.24
CA TYR A 135 12.15 2.79 0.05
C TYR A 135 11.69 2.24 -1.31
N LEU A 136 12.19 1.06 -1.66
CA LEU A 136 11.79 0.35 -2.88
C LEU A 136 10.72 -0.69 -2.55
N SER A 137 9.83 -0.96 -3.50
CA SER A 137 8.89 -2.07 -3.41
C SER A 137 9.65 -3.39 -3.34
N TYR A 138 9.12 -4.34 -2.55
CA TYR A 138 9.67 -5.69 -2.47
C TYR A 138 9.65 -6.39 -3.84
N THR A 139 8.65 -6.07 -4.67
CA THR A 139 8.52 -6.58 -6.04
C THR A 139 9.67 -6.12 -6.94
N THR A 140 10.04 -4.84 -6.87
CA THR A 140 11.16 -4.27 -7.63
C THR A 140 12.47 -4.95 -7.27
N VAL A 141 12.80 -5.08 -5.97
CA VAL A 141 14.06 -5.71 -5.56
C VAL A 141 14.09 -7.21 -5.84
N SER A 142 12.94 -7.90 -5.77
CA SER A 142 12.82 -9.32 -6.13
C SER A 142 13.07 -9.52 -7.63
N MET A 143 12.48 -8.65 -8.46
CA MET A 143 12.69 -8.63 -9.91
C MET A 143 14.15 -8.34 -10.25
N PHE A 144 14.80 -7.41 -9.56
CA PHE A 144 16.23 -7.16 -9.70
C PHE A 144 17.08 -8.38 -9.31
N GLY A 145 16.79 -8.99 -8.16
CA GLY A 145 17.51 -10.18 -7.69
C GLY A 145 17.41 -11.37 -8.64
N SER A 146 16.30 -11.49 -9.38
CA SER A 146 16.06 -12.57 -10.33
C SER A 146 16.65 -12.32 -11.73
N ASN A 147 16.81 -11.06 -12.15
CA ASN A 147 17.17 -10.71 -13.52
C ASN A 147 18.56 -10.08 -13.68
N ILE A 148 19.22 -9.69 -12.59
CA ILE A 148 20.56 -9.09 -12.62
C ILE A 148 21.60 -10.14 -12.22
N GLY A 149 22.57 -10.39 -13.09
CA GLY A 149 23.70 -11.27 -12.86
C GLY A 149 25.03 -10.63 -13.26
N PRO A 150 26.16 -11.32 -13.06
CA PRO A 150 27.50 -10.80 -13.34
C PRO A 150 27.71 -10.39 -14.80
N ASP A 151 27.03 -11.07 -15.73
CA ASP A 151 27.18 -10.89 -17.16
C ASP A 151 26.05 -10.04 -17.79
N THR A 152 25.23 -9.38 -16.97
CA THR A 152 24.13 -8.53 -17.46
C THR A 152 24.70 -7.32 -18.20
N SER A 153 24.33 -7.17 -19.48
CA SER A 153 24.74 -6.02 -20.29
C SER A 153 24.02 -4.73 -19.86
N LEU A 154 24.57 -3.57 -20.20
CA LEU A 154 23.97 -2.28 -19.88
C LEU A 154 22.56 -2.11 -20.49
N GLU A 155 22.34 -2.62 -21.70
CA GLU A 155 21.04 -2.56 -22.38
C GLU A 155 19.98 -3.36 -21.62
N VAL A 156 20.31 -4.60 -21.22
CA VAL A 156 19.41 -5.45 -20.43
C VAL A 156 19.17 -4.83 -19.05
N PHE A 157 20.20 -4.27 -18.41
CA PHE A 157 20.06 -3.59 -17.14
C PHE A 157 19.12 -2.38 -17.21
N LEU A 158 19.21 -1.56 -18.26
CA LEU A 158 18.30 -0.43 -18.45
C LEU A 158 16.86 -0.90 -18.66
N HIS A 159 16.66 -1.99 -19.40
CA HIS A 159 15.33 -2.59 -19.56
C HIS A 159 14.77 -3.10 -18.23
N ILE A 160 15.58 -3.81 -17.43
CA ILE A 160 15.20 -4.28 -16.09
C ILE A 160 14.84 -3.09 -15.20
N LEU A 161 15.68 -2.06 -15.16
CA LEU A 161 15.44 -0.85 -14.37
C LEU A 161 14.12 -0.19 -14.75
N SER A 162 13.80 -0.09 -16.05
CA SER A 162 12.55 0.51 -16.53
C SER A 162 11.29 -0.25 -16.11
N GLY A 163 11.40 -1.51 -15.72
CA GLY A 163 10.30 -2.33 -15.22
C GLY A 163 10.07 -2.25 -13.71
N ALA A 164 10.71 -1.31 -13.01
CA ALA A 164 10.51 -1.09 -11.58
C ALA A 164 9.09 -0.58 -11.26
N SER A 165 8.47 -1.12 -10.21
CA SER A 165 7.09 -0.79 -9.80
C SER A 165 6.90 0.68 -9.44
N GLU A 166 7.97 1.38 -9.05
CA GLU A 166 7.97 2.82 -8.76
C GLU A 166 7.60 3.67 -9.99
N TYR A 167 7.80 3.14 -11.20
CA TYR A 167 7.47 3.85 -12.43
C TYR A 167 5.99 3.72 -12.84
N ASP A 168 5.20 2.87 -12.17
CA ASP A 168 3.76 2.73 -12.43
C ASP A 168 2.97 4.01 -12.07
N GLU A 169 3.54 4.89 -11.24
CA GLU A 169 2.94 6.19 -10.94
C GLU A 169 3.00 7.18 -12.10
N LEU A 170 3.81 6.90 -13.14
CA LEU A 170 3.98 7.77 -14.29
C LEU A 170 2.74 7.66 -15.20
N PRO A 171 1.94 8.73 -15.35
CA PRO A 171 0.71 8.64 -16.10
C PRO A 171 0.98 8.68 -17.61
N VAL A 172 0.42 7.72 -18.34
CA VAL A 172 0.34 7.79 -19.80
C VAL A 172 -0.80 8.72 -20.19
N ARG A 173 -0.48 9.76 -20.98
CA ARG A 173 -1.45 10.77 -21.39
C ARG A 173 -2.14 10.38 -22.69
N HIS A 174 -3.27 11.01 -22.94
CA HIS A 174 -3.96 10.84 -24.21
C HIS A 174 -3.03 11.23 -25.37
N ASN A 175 -2.91 10.35 -26.36
CA ASN A 175 -1.99 10.43 -27.50
C ASN A 175 -0.50 10.16 -27.21
N GLU A 176 -0.16 9.65 -26.03
CA GLU A 176 1.15 8.99 -25.81
C GLU A 176 1.02 7.51 -26.20
N VAL A 177 1.94 7.02 -27.03
CA VAL A 177 1.98 5.61 -27.45
C VAL A 177 2.75 4.83 -26.40
N ILE A 178 2.13 3.77 -25.86
CA ILE A 178 2.84 2.78 -25.04
C ILE A 178 3.67 1.96 -26.01
N ILE A 179 5.00 2.10 -25.93
CA ILE A 179 5.95 1.31 -26.72
C ILE A 179 6.22 0.01 -25.98
#